data_AF-A0A4R3Q9V4-F1
#
_entry.id   AF-A0A4R3Q9V4-F1
#
_cell.length_a   1.000
_cell.length_b   1.000
_cell.length_c   1.000
_cell.angle_alpha   90.00
_cell.angle_beta   90.00
_cell.angle_gamma   90.00
#
_symmetry.space_group_name_H-M   'P 1'
#
loop_
_entity.id
_entity.type
_entity.pdbx_description
1 polymer ?
#
loop_
_entity_poly.entity_id
_entity_poly.type
_entity_poly.pdbx_seq_one_letter_code
_entity_poly.pdbx_strand_id
1 'polypeptide(L)'
;MVANFALNIRGSRDVREETRSILEHLVGDGILIVSTSHHSTLLVPAFSEFSIFAWRDGSEIILFDAYESFRAFLDEQGISAGINRNRISQFLASDRIHNNQSTFSGLVEVEHGSSVTSLSGEPITSLIELNHLPDLVCNAVDTSLSYSDASETVRSLVFEAVKAKASPSDVGISTSGGFDSSLLGLLYGREFPDKVPHLYHVYSSAIHGFNEIDYFNDVRQRLEHRVTWLDTENTRDRRLDFPHMVPAFRPPLVSGWYERNWMLYAAAKADGVKTLLSGDGGDQLIAVPR
;
A
#
# COMPACT_ATOMS: atom_id res chain seq x y z
N MET A 1 -4.11 8.90 -8.43
CA MET A 1 -5.24 9.68 -8.99
C MET A 1 -5.85 10.43 -7.82
N VAL A 2 -5.61 11.74 -7.70
CA VAL A 2 -6.24 12.54 -6.64
C VAL A 2 -7.68 12.81 -7.05
N ALA A 3 -8.62 12.10 -6.45
CA ALA A 3 -10.03 12.37 -6.68
C ALA A 3 -10.44 13.56 -5.80
N ASN A 4 -10.45 14.77 -6.38
CA ASN A 4 -10.97 15.96 -5.72
C ASN A 4 -12.51 15.86 -5.68
N PHE A 5 -13.05 15.29 -4.61
CA PHE A 5 -14.47 15.39 -4.31
C PHE A 5 -14.73 16.61 -3.42
N ALA A 6 -15.31 17.66 -4.00
CA ALA A 6 -15.83 18.77 -3.20
C ALA A 6 -17.17 18.36 -2.55
N LEU A 7 -17.09 17.70 -1.39
CA LEU A 7 -18.25 17.47 -0.53
C LEU A 7 -18.55 18.78 0.22
N ASN A 8 -19.61 19.47 -0.19
CA ASN A 8 -20.08 20.68 0.47
C ASN A 8 -20.90 20.29 1.71
N ILE A 9 -20.20 19.98 2.80
CA ILE A 9 -20.83 19.65 4.08
C ILE A 9 -21.39 20.95 4.68
N ARG A 10 -22.70 21.14 4.55
CA ARG A 10 -23.45 22.22 5.21
C ARG A 10 -24.19 21.67 6.41
N GLY A 11 -23.64 21.84 7.61
CA GLY A 11 -24.32 21.50 8.85
C GLY A 11 -23.44 21.70 10.08
N SER A 12 -24.06 22.03 11.22
CA SER A 12 -23.41 22.20 12.53
C SER A 12 -23.09 20.87 13.22
N ARG A 13 -22.84 19.80 12.47
CA ARG A 13 -22.44 18.50 13.03
C ARG A 13 -20.96 18.52 13.35
N ASP A 14 -20.55 17.73 14.34
CA ASP A 14 -19.15 17.59 14.71
C ASP A 14 -18.37 17.05 13.49
N VAL A 15 -17.50 17.89 12.93
CA VAL A 15 -16.66 17.56 11.77
C VAL A 15 -15.93 16.24 12.00
N ARG A 16 -15.62 15.88 13.26
CA ARG A 16 -15.00 14.59 13.61
C ARG A 16 -15.89 13.39 13.33
N GLU A 17 -17.18 13.44 13.65
CA GLU A 17 -18.11 12.32 13.41
C GLU A 17 -18.32 12.09 11.91
N GLU A 18 -18.44 13.16 11.13
CA GLU A 18 -18.61 13.04 9.67
C GLU A 18 -17.32 12.58 8.99
N THR A 19 -16.17 13.10 9.40
CA THR A 19 -14.83 12.66 8.96
C THR A 19 -14.64 11.17 9.21
N ARG A 20 -15.00 10.70 10.40
CA ARG A 20 -14.96 9.28 10.77
C ARG A 20 -15.89 8.44 9.90
N SER A 21 -17.14 8.85 9.74
CA SER A 21 -18.11 8.12 8.93
C SER A 21 -17.66 8.00 7.47
N ILE A 22 -17.00 9.03 6.92
CA ILE A 22 -16.40 8.97 5.59
C ILE A 22 -15.23 7.98 5.56
N LEU A 23 -14.31 8.04 6.53
CA LEU A 23 -13.17 7.13 6.61
C LEU A 23 -13.58 5.65 6.74
N GLU A 24 -14.66 5.36 7.47
CA GLU A 24 -15.24 4.01 7.61
C GLU A 24 -15.63 3.39 6.26
N HIS A 25 -15.97 4.22 5.27
CA HIS A 25 -16.42 3.76 3.94
C HIS A 25 -15.40 4.03 2.84
N LEU A 26 -14.30 4.72 3.16
CA LEU A 26 -13.28 5.09 2.19
C LEU A 26 -12.31 3.91 2.00
N VAL A 27 -12.47 3.21 0.89
CA VAL A 27 -11.62 2.08 0.49
C VAL A 27 -10.84 2.43 -0.76
N GLY A 28 -9.57 2.06 -0.79
CA GLY A 28 -8.71 2.14 -1.97
C GLY A 28 -7.48 3.03 -1.78
N ASP A 29 -6.79 3.22 -2.90
CA ASP A 29 -5.51 3.91 -2.94
C ASP A 29 -5.78 5.35 -3.34
N GLY A 30 -5.85 6.23 -2.34
CA GLY A 30 -6.07 7.65 -2.57
C GLY A 30 -6.12 8.45 -1.28
N ILE A 31 -6.26 9.75 -1.46
CA ILE A 31 -6.52 10.70 -0.39
C ILE A 31 -7.81 11.44 -0.71
N LEU A 32 -8.56 11.80 0.32
CA LEU A 32 -9.72 12.66 0.19
C LEU A 32 -9.45 13.96 0.93
N ILE A 33 -9.58 15.09 0.22
CA ILE A 33 -9.48 16.41 0.82
C ILE A 33 -10.89 17.00 0.90
N VAL A 34 -11.33 17.31 2.11
CA VAL A 34 -12.59 17.98 2.38
C VAL A 34 -12.29 19.40 2.85
N SER A 35 -12.69 20.40 2.07
CA SER A 35 -12.46 21.81 2.39
C SER A 35 -13.76 22.57 2.57
N THR A 36 -13.79 23.44 3.58
CA THR A 36 -14.83 24.44 3.82
C THR A 36 -14.22 25.84 3.82
N SER A 37 -15.04 26.88 4.04
CA SER A 37 -14.54 28.25 4.23
C SER A 37 -13.68 28.43 5.48
N HIS A 38 -13.66 27.45 6.40
CA HIS A 38 -13.03 27.58 7.71
C HIS A 38 -12.00 26.49 8.03
N HIS A 39 -11.98 25.38 7.30
CA HIS A 39 -11.03 24.30 7.53
C HIS A 39 -10.80 23.48 6.27
N SER A 40 -9.66 22.81 6.22
CA SER A 40 -9.39 21.74 5.25
C SER A 40 -8.93 20.50 5.99
N THR A 41 -9.52 19.36 5.66
CA THR A 41 -9.21 18.07 6.25
C THR A 41 -8.75 17.11 5.17
N LEU A 42 -7.54 16.60 5.32
CA LEU A 42 -7.02 15.50 4.53
C LEU A 42 -7.33 14.18 5.23
N LEU A 43 -7.87 13.24 4.49
CA LEU A 43 -8.28 11.92 4.94
C LEU A 43 -7.41 10.87 4.25
N VAL A 44 -6.74 10.03 5.04
CA VAL A 44 -5.94 8.91 4.57
C VAL A 44 -6.65 7.60 4.91
N PRO A 45 -7.06 6.78 3.92
CA PRO A 45 -7.67 5.48 4.16
C PRO A 45 -6.79 4.57 5.02
N ALA A 46 -7.41 3.69 5.80
CA ALA A 46 -6.75 2.74 6.72
C ALA A 46 -5.70 1.84 6.05
N PHE A 47 -5.94 1.47 4.80
CA PHE A 47 -5.11 0.53 4.05
C PHE A 47 -4.72 1.08 2.68
N SER A 48 -4.56 2.41 2.57
CA SER A 48 -4.07 3.05 1.35
C SER A 48 -2.64 2.60 1.04
N GLU A 49 -2.32 2.34 -0.23
CA GLU A 49 -0.93 2.16 -0.64
C GLU A 49 -0.19 3.51 -0.82
N PHE A 50 -0.92 4.63 -0.94
CA PHE A 50 -0.33 5.97 -1.04
C PHE A 50 0.16 6.48 0.32
N SER A 51 1.45 6.81 0.38
CA SER A 51 2.04 7.60 1.47
C SER A 51 1.79 9.08 1.26
N ILE A 52 1.53 9.78 2.36
CA ILE A 52 1.60 11.23 2.42
C ILE A 52 2.65 11.60 3.44
N PHE A 53 3.52 12.54 3.09
CA PHE A 53 4.53 13.06 3.99
C PHE A 53 4.20 14.49 4.39
N ALA A 54 4.42 14.82 5.66
CA ALA A 54 4.33 16.17 6.18
C ALA A 54 5.72 16.63 6.63
N TRP A 55 6.12 17.81 6.19
CA TRP A 55 7.33 18.47 6.64
C TRP A 55 6.98 19.80 7.29
N ARG A 56 7.61 20.10 8.43
CA ARG A 56 7.41 21.37 9.13
C ARG A 56 8.56 22.33 8.84
N ASP A 57 8.22 23.48 8.28
CA ASP A 57 9.12 24.62 8.07
C ASP A 57 8.68 25.80 8.94
N GLY A 58 9.32 25.96 10.10
CA GLY A 58 8.89 26.95 11.10
C GLY A 58 7.44 26.72 11.54
N SER A 59 6.54 27.63 11.15
CA SER A 59 5.10 27.58 11.43
C SER A 59 4.27 26.97 10.30
N GLU A 60 4.88 26.67 9.16
CA GLU A 60 4.20 26.10 8.01
C GLU A 60 4.39 24.59 7.95
N ILE A 61 3.40 23.93 7.36
CA ILE A 61 3.41 22.50 7.14
C ILE A 61 3.14 22.28 5.67
N ILE A 62 4.06 21.55 5.04
CA ILE A 62 4.04 21.25 3.61
C ILE A 62 3.79 19.76 3.47
N LEU A 63 2.82 19.41 2.63
CA LEU A 63 2.44 18.03 2.37
C LEU A 63 3.02 17.59 1.03
N PHE A 64 3.48 16.35 0.97
CA PHE A 64 4.05 15.72 -0.21
C PHE A 64 3.38 14.37 -0.44
N ASP A 65 3.00 14.12 -1.69
CA ASP A 65 2.39 12.87 -2.16
C ASP A 65 3.40 11.77 -2.49
N ALA A 66 4.68 12.14 -2.55
CA ALA A 66 5.79 11.25 -2.82
C ALA A 66 7.08 11.81 -2.22
N TYR A 67 8.04 10.92 -2.02
CA TYR A 67 9.36 11.30 -1.50
C TYR A 67 10.15 12.14 -2.51
N GLU A 68 9.93 11.93 -3.79
CA GLU A 68 10.49 12.69 -4.92
C GLU A 68 10.02 14.14 -4.88
N SER A 69 8.74 14.37 -4.60
CA SER A 69 8.17 15.70 -4.46
C SER A 69 8.86 16.46 -3.32
N PHE A 70 9.11 15.78 -2.20
CA PHE A 70 9.88 16.35 -1.09
C PHE A 70 11.33 16.66 -1.47
N ARG A 71 12.03 15.73 -2.14
CA ARG A 71 13.41 15.95 -2.58
C ARG A 71 13.54 17.10 -3.56
N ALA A 72 12.68 17.16 -4.57
CA ALA A 72 12.67 18.23 -5.56
C ALA A 72 12.44 19.60 -4.88
N PHE A 73 11.54 19.65 -3.90
CA PHE A 73 11.33 20.85 -3.08
C PHE A 73 12.59 21.25 -2.31
N LEU A 74 13.26 20.31 -1.64
CA LEU A 74 14.52 20.60 -0.92
C LEU A 74 15.60 21.15 -1.85
N ASP A 75 15.77 20.54 -3.03
CA ASP A 75 16.76 20.95 -4.03
C ASP A 75 16.45 22.36 -4.56
N GLU A 76 15.18 22.67 -4.84
CA GLU A 76 14.73 24.00 -5.28
C GLU A 76 14.96 25.08 -4.22
N GLN A 77 14.71 24.76 -2.94
CA GLN A 77 14.90 25.69 -1.84
C GLN A 77 16.37 25.77 -1.35
N GLY A 78 17.27 24.95 -1.89
CA GLY A 78 18.65 24.85 -1.43
C GLY A 78 18.76 24.36 0.03
N ILE A 79 17.78 23.58 0.49
CA ILE A 79 17.72 23.06 1.86
C ILE A 79 18.34 21.67 1.91
N SER A 80 19.32 21.47 2.79
CA SER A 80 19.85 20.14 3.09
C SER A 80 19.07 19.54 4.26
N ALA A 81 18.20 18.56 4.01
CA ALA A 81 17.54 17.82 5.08
C ALA A 81 18.54 16.94 5.85
N GLY A 82 18.48 17.00 7.18
CA GLY A 82 19.26 16.13 8.05
C GLY A 82 18.79 14.68 7.96
N ILE A 83 19.73 13.73 8.03
CA ILE A 83 19.41 12.31 8.14
C ILE A 83 19.15 11.95 9.59
N ASN A 84 18.01 11.33 9.86
CA ASN A 84 17.67 10.76 11.16
C ASN A 84 18.40 9.43 11.37
N ARG A 85 19.66 9.50 11.80
CA ARG A 85 20.52 8.32 12.04
C ARG A 85 19.92 7.34 13.04
N ASN A 86 19.21 7.83 14.06
CA ASN A 86 18.56 6.97 15.03
C ASN A 86 17.51 6.08 14.38
N ARG A 87 16.78 6.59 13.37
CA ARG A 87 15.79 5.80 12.62
C ARG A 87 16.45 4.73 11.77
N ILE A 88 17.55 5.06 11.09
CA ILE A 88 18.34 4.07 10.36
C ILE A 88 18.81 2.97 11.30
N SER A 89 19.37 3.33 12.47
CA SER A 89 19.83 2.34 13.44
C SER A 89 18.70 1.46 13.98
N GLN A 90 17.53 2.02 14.27
CA GLN A 90 16.36 1.24 14.70
C GLN A 90 15.90 0.28 13.61
N PHE A 91 15.76 0.77 12.38
CA PHE A 91 15.39 -0.06 11.24
C PHE A 91 16.38 -1.22 11.08
N LEU A 92 17.69 -0.94 11.09
CA LEU A 92 18.72 -1.98 10.99
C LEU A 92 18.72 -2.97 12.17
N ALA A 93 18.25 -2.55 13.35
CA ALA A 93 18.20 -3.39 14.54
C ALA A 93 16.95 -4.27 14.63
N SER A 94 15.80 -3.80 14.14
CA SER A 94 14.51 -4.49 14.31
C SER A 94 13.78 -4.85 13.01
N ASP A 95 14.32 -4.47 11.84
CA ASP A 95 13.66 -4.58 10.53
C ASP A 95 12.25 -3.94 10.51
N ARG A 96 12.02 -2.99 11.41
CA ARG A 96 10.71 -2.39 11.71
C ARG A 96 10.87 -0.95 12.17
N ILE A 97 9.93 -0.10 11.77
CA ILE A 97 9.75 1.26 12.31
C ILE A 97 8.37 1.33 12.95
N HIS A 98 8.32 1.75 14.22
CA HIS A 98 7.12 1.71 15.05
C HIS A 98 6.40 3.05 15.20
N ASN A 99 6.68 4.03 14.34
CA ASN A 99 5.99 5.32 14.34
C ASN A 99 6.13 5.98 12.97
N ASN A 100 5.50 7.13 12.87
CA ASN A 100 5.35 7.89 11.64
C ASN A 100 6.57 8.74 11.25
N GLN A 101 7.71 8.65 11.94
CA GLN A 101 8.90 9.42 11.57
C GLN A 101 9.67 8.77 10.43
N SER A 102 10.06 9.58 9.44
CA SER A 102 10.86 9.13 8.31
C SER A 102 12.38 9.10 8.60
N THR A 103 13.16 8.71 7.60
CA THR A 103 14.62 8.83 7.57
C THR A 103 15.15 10.27 7.54
N PHE A 104 14.29 11.26 7.28
CA PHE A 104 14.68 12.67 7.23
C PHE A 104 14.19 13.41 8.48
N SER A 105 15.07 14.19 9.08
CA SER A 105 14.74 15.03 10.23
C SER A 105 13.64 16.04 9.84
N GLY A 106 12.55 16.04 10.61
CA GLY A 106 11.42 16.95 10.40
C GLY A 106 10.39 16.47 9.38
N LEU A 107 10.65 15.38 8.64
CA LEU A 107 9.68 14.75 7.75
C LEU A 107 9.01 13.57 8.45
N VAL A 108 7.68 13.60 8.52
CA VAL A 108 6.85 12.51 9.05
C VAL A 108 5.94 11.97 7.95
N GLU A 109 5.69 10.68 7.93
CA GLU A 109 4.60 10.09 7.16
C GLU A 109 3.29 10.32 7.93
N VAL A 110 2.18 10.58 7.24
CA VAL A 110 0.86 10.66 7.86
C VAL A 110 0.36 9.23 8.09
N GLU A 111 -0.12 8.91 9.30
CA GLU A 111 -0.58 7.55 9.59
C GLU A 111 -1.77 7.14 8.70
N HIS A 112 -1.84 5.87 8.34
CA HIS A 112 -2.96 5.36 7.54
C HIS A 112 -4.18 5.20 8.44
N GLY A 113 -5.36 5.50 7.89
CA GLY A 113 -6.60 5.56 8.69
C GLY A 113 -6.65 6.80 9.57
N SER A 114 -5.83 7.81 9.27
CA SER A 114 -5.83 9.07 9.98
C SER A 114 -6.50 10.20 9.20
N SER A 115 -6.84 11.25 9.93
CA SER A 115 -7.24 12.54 9.36
C SER A 115 -6.32 13.65 9.86
N VAL A 116 -5.94 14.55 8.95
CA VAL A 116 -5.12 15.73 9.23
C VAL A 116 -5.94 16.97 8.92
N THR A 117 -6.24 17.79 9.95
CA THR A 117 -7.05 19.00 9.79
C THR A 117 -6.22 20.28 9.95
N SER A 118 -6.43 21.23 9.05
CA SER A 118 -5.93 22.61 9.13
C SER A 118 -7.10 23.57 9.33
N LEU A 119 -6.98 24.50 10.29
CA LEU A 119 -7.98 25.52 10.60
C LEU A 119 -7.62 26.85 9.91
N SER A 120 -8.58 27.43 9.21
CA SER A 120 -8.41 28.72 8.53
C SER A 120 -8.26 29.86 9.54
N GLY A 121 -7.24 30.70 9.34
CA GLY A 121 -6.99 31.89 10.16
C GLY A 121 -6.09 31.65 11.37
N GLU A 122 -5.72 30.39 11.64
CA GLU A 122 -4.55 30.09 12.47
C GLU A 122 -3.34 29.85 11.56
N PRO A 123 -2.12 30.23 11.97
CA PRO A 123 -0.94 29.68 11.32
C PRO A 123 -1.06 28.14 11.32
N ILE A 124 -0.47 27.47 10.32
CA ILE A 124 -0.49 26.00 10.16
C ILE A 124 0.36 25.31 11.26
N THR A 125 0.29 25.80 12.50
CA THR A 125 1.00 25.31 13.67
C THR A 125 0.30 24.12 14.33
N SER A 126 -0.99 23.88 14.03
CA SER A 126 -1.80 22.83 14.64
C SER A 126 -2.35 21.85 13.60
N LEU A 127 -1.53 20.88 13.18
CA LEU A 127 -2.13 19.64 12.65
C LEU A 127 -2.74 18.90 13.83
N ILE A 128 -4.02 18.60 13.73
CA ILE A 128 -4.63 17.56 14.55
C ILE A 128 -4.63 16.30 13.70
N GLU A 129 -3.71 15.39 14.00
CA GLU A 129 -3.72 14.03 13.47
C GLU A 129 -4.58 13.17 14.42
N LEU A 130 -5.61 12.55 13.87
CA LEU A 130 -6.46 11.60 14.59
C LEU A 130 -6.35 10.25 13.89
N ASN A 131 -5.87 9.23 14.59
CA ASN A 131 -5.87 7.86 14.10
C ASN A 131 -7.20 7.20 14.44
N HIS A 132 -7.97 6.84 13.40
CA HIS A 132 -9.28 6.22 13.53
C HIS A 132 -9.22 4.69 13.47
N LEU A 133 -8.05 4.10 13.20
CA LEU A 133 -7.90 2.66 13.02
C LEU A 133 -8.29 1.84 14.27
N PRO A 134 -7.91 2.22 15.52
CA PRO A 134 -8.37 1.49 16.70
C PRO A 134 -9.89 1.45 16.79
N ASP A 135 -10.55 2.55 16.46
CA ASP A 135 -12.00 2.66 16.47
C ASP A 135 -12.65 1.81 15.35
N LEU A 136 -12.04 1.77 14.16
CA LEU A 136 -12.48 0.92 13.05
C LEU A 136 -12.36 -0.57 13.40
N VAL A 137 -11.27 -0.97 14.07
CA VAL A 137 -10.99 -2.36 14.41
C VAL A 137 -11.77 -2.81 15.65
N CYS A 138 -11.87 -1.99 16.68
CA CYS A 138 -12.57 -2.33 17.93
C CYS A 138 -14.10 -2.28 17.80
N ASN A 139 -14.64 -1.53 16.83
CA ASN A 139 -16.08 -1.56 16.52
C ASN A 139 -16.48 -2.72 15.60
N ALA A 140 -15.52 -3.52 15.11
CA ALA A 140 -15.83 -4.75 14.43
C ALA A 140 -16.53 -5.69 15.42
N VAL A 141 -17.85 -5.77 15.27
CA VAL A 141 -18.75 -6.60 16.08
C VAL A 141 -18.21 -8.01 16.17
N ASP A 142 -18.29 -8.61 17.36
CA ASP A 142 -18.05 -10.04 17.57
C ASP A 142 -19.14 -10.83 16.80
N THR A 143 -18.92 -10.99 15.49
CA THR A 143 -19.80 -11.78 14.65
C THR A 143 -19.42 -13.23 14.90
N SER A 144 -20.23 -13.93 15.70
CA SER A 144 -20.13 -15.38 15.87
C SER A 144 -20.59 -16.08 14.58
N LEU A 145 -19.83 -15.90 13.50
CA LEU A 145 -20.04 -16.61 12.25
C LEU A 145 -19.60 -18.05 12.43
N SER A 146 -20.34 -18.98 11.81
CA SER A 146 -19.82 -20.34 11.67
C SER A 146 -18.59 -20.32 10.78
N TYR A 147 -17.72 -21.34 10.88
CA TYR A 147 -16.56 -21.46 9.99
C TYR A 147 -16.95 -21.41 8.51
N SER A 148 -18.09 -22.02 8.15
CA SER A 148 -18.60 -22.03 6.78
C SER A 148 -19.00 -20.64 6.32
N ASP A 149 -19.75 -19.91 7.15
CA ASP A 149 -20.22 -18.55 6.80
C ASP A 149 -19.04 -17.57 6.75
N ALA A 150 -18.07 -17.69 7.67
CA ALA A 150 -16.85 -16.90 7.64
C ALA A 150 -16.03 -17.17 6.38
N SER A 151 -15.87 -18.45 6.01
CA SER A 151 -15.13 -18.85 4.80
C SER A 151 -15.79 -18.30 3.53
N GLU A 152 -17.12 -18.36 3.44
CA GLU A 152 -17.85 -17.83 2.29
C GLU A 152 -17.85 -16.30 2.24
N THR A 153 -17.91 -15.66 3.40
CA THR A 153 -17.78 -14.20 3.52
C THR A 153 -16.40 -13.75 3.04
N VAL A 154 -15.32 -14.37 3.51
CA VAL A 154 -13.96 -14.07 3.06
C VAL A 154 -13.82 -14.29 1.55
N ARG A 155 -14.28 -15.43 1.03
CA ARG A 155 -14.26 -15.73 -0.41
C ARG A 155 -14.98 -14.65 -1.22
N SER A 156 -16.17 -14.25 -0.77
CA SER A 156 -16.99 -13.23 -1.45
C SER A 156 -16.32 -11.86 -1.42
N LEU A 157 -15.77 -11.45 -0.27
CA LEU A 157 -15.06 -10.17 -0.13
C LEU A 157 -13.80 -10.11 -1.00
N VAL A 158 -12.99 -11.17 -1.00
CA VAL A 158 -11.80 -11.25 -1.86
C VAL A 158 -12.20 -11.23 -3.33
N PHE A 159 -13.27 -11.93 -3.71
CA PHE A 159 -13.77 -11.92 -5.07
C PHE A 159 -14.22 -10.52 -5.53
N GLU A 160 -14.98 -9.79 -4.71
CA GLU A 160 -15.37 -8.42 -5.02
C GLU A 160 -14.16 -7.47 -5.07
N ALA A 161 -13.15 -7.67 -4.21
CA ALA A 161 -11.90 -6.91 -4.27
C ALA A 161 -11.14 -7.16 -5.58
N VAL A 162 -11.03 -8.41 -6.03
CA VAL A 162 -10.45 -8.76 -7.34
C VAL A 162 -11.21 -8.09 -8.46
N LYS A 163 -12.56 -8.15 -8.46
CA LYS A 163 -13.40 -7.48 -9.46
C LYS A 163 -13.21 -5.96 -9.49
N ALA A 164 -13.10 -5.33 -8.32
CA ALA A 164 -12.93 -3.89 -8.21
C ALA A 164 -11.56 -3.41 -8.72
N LYS A 165 -10.50 -4.23 -8.54
CA LYS A 165 -9.12 -3.86 -8.89
C LYS A 165 -8.70 -4.34 -10.28
N ALA A 166 -9.27 -5.43 -10.77
CA ALA A 166 -8.86 -6.04 -12.02
C ALA A 166 -9.65 -5.46 -13.21
N SER A 167 -8.92 -4.89 -14.17
CA SER A 167 -9.49 -4.59 -15.48
C SER A 167 -9.58 -5.89 -16.32
N PRO A 168 -10.57 -6.03 -17.23
CA PRO A 168 -10.63 -7.16 -18.15
C PRO A 168 -9.44 -7.26 -19.14
N SER A 169 -8.57 -6.24 -19.19
CA SER A 169 -7.39 -6.20 -20.07
C SER A 169 -6.13 -5.83 -19.29
N ASP A 170 -5.01 -6.46 -19.65
CA ASP A 170 -3.65 -6.14 -19.19
C ASP A 170 -3.42 -6.37 -17.68
N VAL A 171 -3.94 -7.49 -17.15
CA VAL A 171 -3.73 -7.93 -15.77
C VAL A 171 -2.61 -8.96 -15.67
N GLY A 172 -1.67 -8.68 -14.78
CA GLY A 172 -0.69 -9.64 -14.29
C GLY A 172 -1.09 -10.13 -12.91
N ILE A 173 -0.59 -11.29 -12.53
CA ILE A 173 -0.75 -11.82 -11.17
C ILE A 173 0.62 -12.31 -10.70
N SER A 174 1.09 -11.73 -9.60
CA SER A 174 2.28 -12.21 -8.90
C SER A 174 1.89 -13.40 -8.04
N THR A 175 2.50 -14.56 -8.26
CA THR A 175 2.18 -15.75 -7.48
C THR A 175 3.39 -16.61 -7.16
N SER A 176 3.47 -16.99 -5.89
CA SER A 176 4.40 -18.00 -5.38
C SER A 176 3.85 -19.42 -5.54
N GLY A 177 2.54 -19.58 -5.75
CA GLY A 177 1.84 -20.86 -5.53
C GLY A 177 1.32 -21.03 -4.10
N GLY A 178 1.63 -20.10 -3.18
CA GLY A 178 1.03 -20.03 -1.85
C GLY A 178 -0.47 -19.69 -1.90
N PHE A 179 -1.18 -19.92 -0.80
CA PHE A 179 -2.65 -19.77 -0.73
C PHE A 179 -3.14 -18.39 -1.19
N ASP A 180 -2.57 -17.31 -0.63
CA ASP A 180 -3.03 -15.94 -0.86
C ASP A 180 -2.97 -15.55 -2.35
N SER A 181 -1.80 -15.69 -2.96
CA SER A 181 -1.61 -15.34 -4.37
C SER A 181 -2.35 -16.27 -5.33
N SER A 182 -2.46 -17.56 -4.98
CA SER A 182 -3.20 -18.54 -5.78
C SER A 182 -4.70 -18.27 -5.78
N LEU A 183 -5.25 -17.89 -4.62
CA LEU A 183 -6.66 -17.55 -4.48
C LEU A 183 -7.04 -16.40 -5.42
N LEU A 184 -6.23 -15.35 -5.47
CA LEU A 184 -6.44 -14.22 -6.38
C LEU A 184 -6.40 -14.66 -7.85
N GLY A 185 -5.43 -15.49 -8.22
CA GLY A 185 -5.30 -16.08 -9.55
C GLY A 185 -6.57 -16.82 -10.00
N LEU A 186 -7.04 -17.71 -9.14
CA LEU A 186 -8.21 -18.56 -9.42
C LEU A 186 -9.52 -17.75 -9.44
N LEU A 187 -9.66 -16.77 -8.55
CA LEU A 187 -10.83 -15.88 -8.55
C LEU A 187 -10.87 -14.97 -9.77
N TYR A 188 -9.72 -14.45 -10.22
CA TYR A 188 -9.62 -13.71 -11.47
C TYR A 188 -10.02 -14.57 -12.68
N GLY A 189 -9.45 -15.78 -12.80
CA GLY A 189 -9.79 -16.70 -13.89
C GLY A 189 -11.26 -17.12 -13.90
N ARG A 190 -11.90 -17.19 -12.73
CA ARG A 190 -13.35 -17.45 -12.61
C ARG A 190 -14.20 -16.27 -13.11
N GLU A 191 -13.83 -15.04 -12.79
CA GLU A 191 -14.58 -13.85 -13.22
C GLU A 191 -14.40 -13.57 -14.71
N PHE A 192 -13.19 -13.79 -15.22
CA PHE A 192 -12.81 -13.48 -16.58
C PHE A 192 -12.32 -14.74 -17.32
N PRO A 193 -13.19 -15.75 -17.57
CA PRO A 193 -12.78 -17.05 -18.11
C PRO A 193 -12.20 -16.97 -19.53
N ASP A 194 -12.59 -15.94 -20.30
CA ASP A 194 -12.08 -15.71 -21.66
C ASP A 194 -10.78 -14.88 -21.67
N LYS A 195 -10.23 -14.57 -20.50
CA LYS A 195 -9.02 -13.76 -20.35
C LYS A 195 -7.90 -14.61 -19.79
N VAL A 196 -6.72 -14.39 -20.35
CA VAL A 196 -5.50 -15.08 -19.94
C VAL A 196 -4.65 -14.10 -19.16
N PRO A 197 -4.60 -14.18 -17.81
CA PRO A 197 -3.71 -13.33 -17.04
C PRO A 197 -2.25 -13.67 -17.36
N HIS A 198 -1.35 -12.71 -17.15
CA HIS A 198 0.09 -12.99 -17.19
C HIS A 198 0.57 -13.33 -15.78
N LEU A 199 1.09 -14.53 -15.55
CA LEU A 199 1.65 -14.88 -14.24
C LEU A 199 3.14 -14.56 -14.13
N TYR A 200 3.51 -14.05 -12.97
CA TYR A 200 4.88 -13.75 -12.61
C TYR A 200 5.28 -14.56 -11.39
N HIS A 201 6.42 -15.25 -11.48
CA HIS A 201 6.96 -16.07 -10.39
C HIS A 201 8.42 -15.70 -10.14
N VAL A 202 8.75 -15.45 -8.87
CA VAL A 202 10.12 -15.22 -8.43
C VAL A 202 10.66 -16.48 -7.75
N TYR A 203 11.84 -16.93 -8.15
CA TYR A 203 12.54 -18.07 -7.57
C TYR A 203 14.03 -17.77 -7.46
N SER A 204 14.77 -18.61 -6.71
CA SER A 204 16.24 -18.60 -6.70
C SER A 204 16.74 -19.94 -7.22
N SER A 205 17.52 -19.92 -8.30
CA SER A 205 18.16 -21.14 -8.82
C SER A 205 19.24 -21.72 -7.89
N ALA A 206 19.75 -20.90 -6.95
CA ALA A 206 20.74 -21.33 -5.97
C ALA A 206 20.15 -22.08 -4.77
N ILE A 207 18.83 -22.04 -4.55
CA ILE A 207 18.16 -22.73 -3.45
C ILE A 207 17.60 -24.07 -3.94
N HIS A 208 18.19 -25.16 -3.49
CA HIS A 208 17.71 -26.51 -3.76
C HIS A 208 16.80 -27.02 -2.64
N GLY A 209 15.64 -27.60 -2.99
CA GLY A 209 14.73 -28.26 -2.05
C GLY A 209 13.76 -27.35 -1.30
N PHE A 210 13.92 -26.03 -1.38
CA PHE A 210 12.96 -25.02 -0.90
C PHE A 210 12.58 -24.10 -2.05
N ASN A 211 11.84 -24.61 -3.03
CA ASN A 211 11.28 -23.79 -4.10
C ASN A 211 9.78 -24.03 -4.22
N GLU A 212 9.05 -22.98 -4.59
CA GLU A 212 7.59 -23.01 -4.67
C GLU A 212 7.12 -23.31 -6.10
N ILE A 213 8.04 -23.78 -6.96
CA ILE A 213 7.84 -23.98 -8.40
C ILE A 213 6.73 -25.00 -8.66
N ASP A 214 6.66 -26.07 -7.87
CA ASP A 214 5.63 -27.10 -8.03
C ASP A 214 4.23 -26.54 -7.72
N TYR A 215 4.10 -25.77 -6.63
CA TYR A 215 2.84 -25.10 -6.27
C TYR A 215 2.45 -24.05 -7.32
N PHE A 216 3.41 -23.27 -7.81
CA PHE A 216 3.16 -22.35 -8.91
C PHE A 216 2.68 -23.08 -10.17
N ASN A 217 3.29 -24.22 -10.50
CA ASN A 217 2.90 -25.04 -11.65
C ASN A 217 1.46 -25.57 -11.51
N ASP A 218 1.00 -25.89 -10.31
CA ASP A 218 -0.38 -26.31 -10.04
C ASP A 218 -1.40 -25.19 -10.29
N VAL A 219 -1.04 -23.94 -9.95
CA VAL A 219 -1.84 -22.75 -10.31
C VAL A 219 -1.81 -22.56 -11.82
N ARG A 220 -0.66 -22.78 -12.45
CA ARG A 220 -0.49 -22.60 -13.88
C ARG A 220 -1.29 -23.52 -14.76
N GLN A 221 -1.31 -24.79 -14.42
CA GLN A 221 -2.08 -25.75 -15.19
C GLN A 221 -3.58 -25.41 -15.16
N ARG A 222 -4.08 -24.74 -14.11
CA ARG A 222 -5.48 -24.35 -14.00
C ARG A 222 -5.85 -23.07 -14.75
N LEU A 223 -4.90 -22.18 -15.02
CA LEU A 223 -5.16 -20.85 -15.59
C LEU A 223 -4.70 -20.70 -17.05
N GLU A 224 -4.08 -21.73 -17.65
CA GLU A 224 -3.64 -21.77 -19.07
C GLU A 224 -2.94 -20.48 -19.57
N HIS A 225 -1.91 -20.03 -18.85
CA HIS A 225 -1.45 -18.65 -18.95
C HIS A 225 -0.04 -18.43 -19.51
N ARG A 226 0.26 -17.16 -19.83
CA ARG A 226 1.61 -16.67 -20.11
C ARG A 226 2.41 -16.51 -18.82
N VAL A 227 3.64 -17.01 -18.77
CA VAL A 227 4.50 -16.95 -17.57
C VAL A 227 5.74 -16.11 -17.83
N THR A 228 6.10 -15.27 -16.85
CA THR A 228 7.46 -14.73 -16.69
C THR A 228 8.10 -15.30 -15.43
N TRP A 229 9.23 -15.99 -15.61
CA TRP A 229 10.05 -16.55 -14.53
C TRP A 229 11.18 -15.59 -14.20
N LEU A 230 11.31 -15.23 -12.92
CA LEU A 230 12.29 -14.26 -12.44
C LEU A 230 13.23 -14.96 -11.45
N ASP A 231 14.47 -15.21 -11.88
CA ASP A 231 15.49 -15.79 -11.02
C ASP A 231 16.26 -14.69 -10.28
N THR A 232 16.21 -14.70 -8.95
CA THR A 232 16.91 -13.72 -8.10
C THR A 232 18.43 -13.84 -8.20
N GLU A 233 18.97 -14.98 -8.64
CA GLU A 233 20.42 -15.11 -8.83
C GLU A 233 20.94 -14.26 -9.99
N ASN A 234 20.10 -13.99 -10.99
CA ASN A 234 20.46 -13.13 -12.12
C ASN A 234 20.49 -11.63 -11.77
N THR A 235 20.06 -11.26 -10.56
CA THR A 235 20.00 -9.86 -10.10
C THR A 235 20.92 -9.55 -8.93
N ARG A 236 21.47 -10.54 -8.23
CA ARG A 236 22.43 -10.34 -7.12
C ARG A 236 23.63 -9.45 -7.48
N ASP A 237 24.09 -9.50 -8.74
CA ASP A 237 25.20 -8.67 -9.26
C ASP A 237 24.75 -7.34 -9.87
N ARG A 238 23.45 -7.14 -10.08
CA ARG A 238 22.94 -5.80 -10.34
C ARG A 238 23.00 -5.11 -9.00
N ARG A 239 23.95 -4.19 -8.84
CA ARG A 239 23.85 -3.12 -7.83
C ARG A 239 22.38 -2.72 -7.85
N LEU A 240 21.63 -3.11 -6.82
CA LEU A 240 20.25 -2.70 -6.65
C LEU A 240 20.25 -1.24 -7.01
N ASP A 241 19.52 -0.89 -8.05
CA ASP A 241 19.55 0.44 -8.60
C ASP A 241 18.74 1.32 -7.67
N PHE A 242 19.14 1.35 -6.39
CA PHE A 242 18.49 2.05 -5.30
C PHE A 242 18.17 3.49 -5.74
N PRO A 243 19.04 4.23 -6.46
CA PRO A 243 18.69 5.56 -6.96
C PRO A 243 17.46 5.58 -7.90
N HIS A 244 17.22 4.53 -8.69
CA HIS A 244 16.09 4.42 -9.62
C HIS A 244 14.95 3.50 -9.11
N MET A 245 15.16 2.77 -8.02
CA MET A 245 14.10 2.10 -7.28
C MET A 245 13.25 3.11 -6.51
N VAL A 246 13.82 4.26 -6.12
CA VAL A 246 13.24 5.22 -5.16
C VAL A 246 11.87 5.86 -5.50
N PRO A 247 11.40 5.98 -6.78
CA PRO A 247 10.05 6.33 -7.23
C PRO A 247 8.88 6.49 -6.26
N ALA A 248 8.66 5.38 -5.55
CA ALA A 248 7.43 5.07 -4.83
C ALA A 248 7.73 4.28 -3.54
N PHE A 249 9.01 4.15 -3.17
CA PHE A 249 9.42 3.33 -2.03
C PHE A 249 9.52 4.18 -0.79
N ARG A 250 8.84 3.76 0.29
CA ARG A 250 8.92 4.35 1.63
C ARG A 250 10.32 4.10 2.21
N PRO A 251 11.21 5.11 2.34
CA PRO A 251 12.53 4.90 2.90
C PRO A 251 12.47 5.01 4.44
N PRO A 252 13.06 4.08 5.22
CA PRO A 252 13.74 2.85 4.87
C PRO A 252 12.86 1.65 5.29
N LEU A 253 12.04 1.14 4.40
CA LEU A 253 11.62 -0.24 4.50
C LEU A 253 12.49 -1.01 3.51
N VAL A 254 13.47 -1.75 4.02
CA VAL A 254 14.34 -2.65 3.23
C VAL A 254 14.22 -4.06 3.79
N SER A 255 13.05 -4.69 3.61
CA SER A 255 12.90 -6.12 3.77
C SER A 255 13.54 -6.85 2.58
N GLY A 256 13.99 -8.09 2.79
CA GLY A 256 14.51 -8.95 1.72
C GLY A 256 13.50 -9.28 0.60
N TRP A 257 12.27 -8.77 0.72
CA TRP A 257 11.19 -8.94 -0.25
C TRP A 257 11.14 -7.84 -1.32
N TYR A 258 11.75 -6.67 -1.09
CA TYR A 258 11.67 -5.53 -2.02
C TYR A 258 12.36 -5.75 -3.36
N GLU A 259 13.50 -6.45 -3.37
CA GLU A 259 14.17 -6.81 -4.62
C GLU A 259 13.23 -7.64 -5.49
N ARG A 260 12.54 -8.62 -4.89
CA ARG A 260 11.61 -9.51 -5.60
C ARG A 260 10.42 -8.73 -6.15
N ASN A 261 9.80 -7.86 -5.34
CA ASN A 261 8.70 -7.01 -5.80
C ASN A 261 9.11 -6.05 -6.90
N TRP A 262 10.29 -5.44 -6.80
CA TRP A 262 10.79 -4.58 -7.85
C TRP A 262 11.00 -5.34 -9.17
N MET A 263 11.58 -6.56 -9.12
CA MET A 263 11.72 -7.40 -10.32
C MET A 263 10.36 -7.72 -10.94
N LEU A 264 9.36 -8.04 -10.11
CA LEU A 264 7.99 -8.29 -10.54
C LEU A 264 7.39 -7.07 -11.23
N TYR A 265 7.45 -5.90 -10.60
CA TYR A 265 6.89 -4.68 -11.16
C TYR A 265 7.61 -4.25 -12.45
N ALA A 266 8.94 -4.37 -12.49
CA ALA A 266 9.73 -4.05 -13.68
C ALA A 266 9.40 -4.98 -14.85
N ALA A 267 9.29 -6.29 -14.59
CA ALA A 267 8.88 -7.27 -15.60
C ALA A 267 7.45 -7.02 -16.09
N ALA A 268 6.51 -6.84 -15.16
CA ALA A 268 5.12 -6.54 -15.49
C ALA A 268 4.99 -5.29 -16.36
N LYS A 269 5.68 -4.21 -15.98
CA LYS A 269 5.70 -2.97 -16.76
C LYS A 269 6.30 -3.17 -18.15
N ALA A 270 7.39 -3.93 -18.28
CA ALA A 270 8.01 -4.24 -19.56
C ALA A 270 7.08 -5.06 -20.48
N ASP A 271 6.26 -5.93 -19.89
CA ASP A 271 5.26 -6.75 -20.58
C ASP A 271 3.95 -6.00 -20.88
N GLY A 272 3.84 -4.72 -20.49
CA GLY A 272 2.66 -3.88 -20.74
C GLY A 272 1.49 -4.14 -19.79
N VAL A 273 1.71 -4.86 -18.69
CA VAL A 273 0.71 -5.07 -17.63
C VAL A 273 0.41 -3.73 -16.94
N LYS A 274 -0.87 -3.41 -16.81
CA LYS A 274 -1.36 -2.19 -16.14
C LYS A 274 -1.70 -2.41 -14.69
N THR A 275 -2.18 -3.61 -14.36
CA THR A 275 -2.55 -3.99 -12.99
C THR A 275 -1.86 -5.30 -12.64
N LEU A 276 -1.06 -5.30 -11.57
CA LEU A 276 -0.47 -6.52 -11.02
C LEU A 276 -1.18 -6.86 -9.71
N LEU A 277 -1.94 -7.96 -9.68
CA LEU A 277 -2.54 -8.47 -8.44
C LEU A 277 -1.47 -9.21 -7.63
N SER A 278 -1.41 -8.96 -6.32
CA SER A 278 -0.50 -9.63 -5.39
C SER A 278 -1.25 -10.09 -4.14
N GLY A 279 -0.77 -11.16 -3.53
CA GLY A 279 -1.30 -11.68 -2.26
C GLY A 279 -0.74 -10.98 -1.02
N ASP A 280 -0.07 -9.84 -1.17
CA ASP A 280 0.56 -9.11 -0.07
C ASP A 280 -0.50 -8.69 0.96
N GLY A 281 -0.21 -8.87 2.25
CA GLY A 281 -1.14 -8.58 3.34
C GLY A 281 -2.00 -9.78 3.78
N GLY A 282 -2.07 -10.87 3.00
CA GLY A 282 -2.89 -12.04 3.32
C GLY A 282 -2.52 -12.69 4.66
N ASP A 283 -1.23 -12.96 4.86
CA ASP A 283 -0.69 -13.45 6.14
C ASP A 283 -1.02 -12.51 7.31
N GLN A 284 -0.94 -11.19 7.13
CA GLN A 284 -1.21 -10.22 8.20
C GLN A 284 -2.70 -10.21 8.60
N LEU A 285 -3.60 -10.48 7.67
CA LEU A 285 -5.04 -10.51 7.93
C LEU A 285 -5.53 -11.85 8.47
N ILE A 286 -4.95 -12.96 7.98
CA ILE A 286 -5.49 -14.31 8.20
C ILE A 286 -4.63 -15.11 9.19
N ALA A 287 -3.31 -14.94 9.18
CA ALA A 287 -2.37 -15.74 9.96
C ALA A 287 -2.07 -15.16 11.34
N VAL A 288 -2.99 -14.38 11.93
CA VAL A 288 -2.82 -13.87 13.30
C VAL A 288 -2.83 -15.07 14.28
N PRO A 289 -1.70 -15.40 14.92
CA PRO A 289 -1.67 -16.45 15.93
C PRO A 289 -2.56 -16.01 17.09
N ARG A 290 -3.47 -16.87 17.53
CA ARG A 290 -4.13 -16.72 18.83
C ARG A 290 -3.15 -16.94 19.97
#